data_AF-A0A016QSV4-F1
#
_entry.id   AF-A0A016QSV4-F1
#
_cell.length_a   1.000
_cell.length_b   1.000
_cell.length_c   1.000
_cell.angle_alpha   90.00
_cell.angle_beta   90.00
_cell.angle_gamma   90.00
#
_symmetry.space_group_name_H-M   'P 1'
#
loop_
_entity.id
_entity.type
_entity.pdbx_description
1 polymer ?
#
loop_
_entity_poly.entity_id
_entity_poly.type
_entity_poly.pdbx_seq_one_letter_code
_entity_poly.pdbx_strand_id
1 'polypeptide(L)' 'MSPLTFEELVSYFFYAQAEAERPYERIDFVRLVQDLGLENANALRHTIVQQLAGGRRLQVIQAELAA' A
#
# COMPACT_ATOMS: atom_id res chain seq x y z
N MET A 1 -8.00 -14.34 -7.60
CA MET A 1 -7.29 -13.14 -8.13
C MET A 1 -5.81 -13.47 -8.20
N SER A 2 -5.13 -13.16 -9.30
CA SER A 2 -3.69 -13.43 -9.42
C SER A 2 -2.88 -12.51 -8.48
N PRO A 3 -1.80 -13.01 -7.86
CA PRO A 3 -0.88 -12.18 -7.10
C PRO A 3 -0.18 -11.22 -8.06
N LEU A 4 -0.05 -9.96 -7.63
CA LEU A 4 0.74 -8.94 -8.29
C LEU A 4 2.20 -9.11 -7.91
N THR A 5 3.09 -8.82 -8.86
CA THR A 5 4.52 -8.68 -8.58
C THR A 5 4.77 -7.48 -7.68
N PHE A 6 6.00 -7.38 -7.16
CA PHE A 6 6.41 -6.27 -6.31
C PHE A 6 6.19 -4.90 -6.98
N GLU A 7 6.63 -4.74 -8.22
CA GLU A 7 6.52 -3.49 -8.97
C GLU A 7 5.07 -3.12 -9.28
N GLU A 8 4.24 -4.13 -9.58
CA GLU A 8 2.81 -3.96 -9.81
C GLU A 8 2.09 -3.53 -8.53
N LEU A 9 2.44 -4.11 -7.37
CA LEU A 9 1.88 -3.71 -6.07
C LEU A 9 2.23 -2.28 -5.69
N VAL A 10 3.49 -1.91 -5.84
CA VAL A 10 3.97 -0.54 -5.57
C VAL A 10 3.22 0.46 -6.46
N SER A 11 3.10 0.16 -7.75
CA SER A 11 2.36 1.00 -8.69
C SER A 11 0.88 1.06 -8.33
N TYR A 12 0.29 -0.08 -7.99
CA TYR A 12 -1.12 -0.19 -7.59
C TYR A 12 -1.45 0.68 -6.38
N PHE A 13 -0.62 0.65 -5.33
CA PHE A 13 -0.81 1.49 -4.15
C PHE A 13 -0.56 2.98 -4.44
N PHE A 14 0.46 3.28 -5.25
CA PHE A 14 0.75 4.66 -5.64
C PHE A 14 -0.39 5.32 -6.41
N TYR A 15 -1.10 4.58 -7.27
CA TYR A 15 -2.27 5.11 -7.99
C TYR A 15 -3.57 5.06 -7.17
N ALA A 16 -3.59 4.29 -6.09
CA ALA A 16 -4.76 4.17 -5.21
C ALA A 16 -4.87 5.29 -4.16
N GLN A 17 -3.80 6.05 -3.92
CA GLN A 17 -3.85 7.19 -3.00
C GLN A 17 -4.75 8.31 -3.56
N ALA A 18 -5.39 9.08 -2.69
CA ALA A 18 -6.25 10.18 -3.10
C ALA A 18 -5.49 11.20 -3.96
N GLU A 19 -6.02 11.48 -5.17
CA GLU A 19 -5.37 12.38 -6.14
C GLU A 19 -5.20 13.81 -5.66
N ALA A 20 -6.05 14.26 -4.72
CA ALA A 20 -6.05 15.63 -4.22
C ALA A 20 -4.75 16.01 -3.51
N GLU A 21 -4.07 15.05 -2.87
CA GLU A 21 -2.89 15.35 -2.04
C GLU A 21 -1.66 14.52 -2.37
N ARG A 22 -1.82 13.38 -3.09
CA ARG A 22 -0.78 12.35 -3.33
C ARG A 22 0.38 12.42 -2.32
N PRO A 23 0.10 12.23 -1.02
CA PRO A 23 1.04 12.58 0.03
C PRO A 23 2.23 11.62 0.12
N TYR A 24 2.21 10.51 -0.64
CA TYR A 24 3.23 9.48 -0.61
C TYR A 24 3.89 9.28 -1.97
N GLU A 25 5.21 9.14 -1.91
CA GLU A 25 6.05 8.82 -3.05
C GLU A 25 6.11 7.30 -3.26
N ARG A 26 6.56 6.85 -4.44
CA ARG A 26 6.70 5.40 -4.71
C ARG A 26 7.59 4.70 -3.69
N ILE A 27 8.62 5.38 -3.19
CA ILE A 27 9.57 4.82 -2.21
C ILE A 27 8.87 4.44 -0.90
N ASP A 28 7.81 5.13 -0.51
CA ASP A 28 7.06 4.81 0.69
C ASP A 28 6.29 3.50 0.52
N PHE A 29 5.74 3.25 -0.67
CA PHE A 29 5.08 1.99 -1.00
C PHE A 29 6.07 0.83 -1.20
N VAL A 30 7.27 1.11 -1.70
CA VAL A 30 8.37 0.12 -1.74
C VAL A 30 8.67 -0.37 -0.32
N ARG A 31 8.82 0.56 0.64
CA ARG A 31 9.04 0.22 2.05
C ARG A 31 7.86 -0.55 2.65
N LEU A 32 6.63 -0.11 2.38
CA LEU A 32 5.42 -0.82 2.82
C LEU A 32 5.41 -2.29 2.37
N VAL A 33 5.70 -2.56 1.10
CA VAL A 33 5.70 -3.95 0.58
C VAL A 33 6.88 -4.74 1.13
N GLN A 34 8.03 -4.11 1.37
CA GLN A 34 9.18 -4.76 2.01
C GLN A 34 8.91 -5.13 3.48
N ASP A 35 8.27 -4.23 4.23
CA ASP A 35 7.97 -4.42 5.65
C ASP A 35 6.88 -5.49 5.86
N LEU A 36 5.83 -5.49 5.01
CA LEU A 36 4.76 -6.50 5.07
C LEU A 36 5.19 -7.84 4.47
N GLY A 37 6.09 -7.82 3.49
CA GLY A 37 6.37 -8.95 2.61
C GLY A 37 5.37 -9.03 1.45
N LEU A 38 5.84 -9.52 0.29
CA LEU A 38 5.09 -9.56 -0.96
C LEU A 38 3.78 -10.36 -0.85
N GLU A 39 3.79 -11.45 -0.09
CA GLU A 39 2.62 -12.31 0.11
C GLU A 39 1.52 -11.59 0.90
N ASN A 40 1.86 -11.01 2.06
CA ASN A 40 0.93 -10.27 2.89
C ASN A 40 0.44 -9.00 2.21
N ALA A 41 1.31 -8.27 1.51
CA ALA A 41 0.93 -7.10 0.74
C ALA A 41 -0.10 -7.45 -0.35
N ASN A 42 0.02 -8.61 -0.98
CA ASN A 42 -0.98 -9.13 -1.91
C ASN A 42 -2.29 -9.51 -1.21
N ALA A 43 -2.21 -10.20 -0.07
CA ALA A 43 -3.38 -10.61 0.70
C ALA A 43 -4.20 -9.41 1.21
N LEU A 44 -3.50 -8.35 1.65
CA LEU A 44 -4.08 -7.16 2.26
C LEU A 44 -4.31 -6.01 1.26
N ARG A 45 -4.03 -6.24 -0.03
CA ARG A 45 -4.00 -5.17 -1.04
C ARG A 45 -5.27 -4.33 -1.10
N HIS A 46 -6.44 -4.95 -0.95
CA HIS A 46 -7.72 -4.25 -0.99
C HIS A 46 -7.92 -3.38 0.25
N THR A 47 -7.57 -3.89 1.44
CA THR A 47 -7.64 -3.14 2.70
C THR A 47 -6.72 -1.92 2.67
N ILE A 48 -5.48 -2.11 2.20
CA ILE A 48 -4.50 -1.03 2.05
C ILE A 48 -5.04 0.07 1.13
N VAL A 49 -5.57 -0.30 -0.04
CA VAL A 49 -6.15 0.67 -0.99
C VAL A 49 -7.36 1.40 -0.42
N GLN A 50 -8.25 0.72 0.30
CA GLN A 50 -9.41 1.37 0.93
C GLN A 50 -8.96 2.42 1.96
N GLN A 51 -7.92 2.12 2.74
CA GLN A 51 -7.38 3.06 3.71
C GLN A 51 -6.64 4.23 3.05
N LEU A 52 -5.89 3.98 1.96
CA LEU A 52 -5.21 5.01 1.17
C LEU A 52 -6.19 5.97 0.49
N ALA A 53 -7.26 5.44 -0.10
CA ALA A 53 -8.32 6.23 -0.71
C ALA A 53 -9.09 7.07 0.32
N GLY A 54 -9.20 6.57 1.56
CA GLY A 54 -9.77 7.29 2.70
C GLY A 54 -8.83 8.34 3.32
N GLY A 55 -7.64 8.57 2.74
CA GLY A 55 -6.69 9.58 3.23
C GLY A 55 -5.98 9.21 4.54
N ARG A 56 -5.99 7.93 4.94
CA ARG A 56 -5.23 7.51 6.14
C ARG A 56 -3.73 7.70 5.95
N ARG A 57 -3.05 7.87 7.09
CA ARG A 57 -1.60 7.95 7.15
C ARG A 57 -0.97 6.59 6.90
N LEU A 58 -0.03 6.49 5.96
CA LEU A 58 0.67 5.24 5.62
C LEU A 58 1.27 4.54 6.85
N GLN A 59 1.81 5.33 7.80
CA GLN A 59 2.38 4.85 9.07
C GLN A 59 1.35 4.14 9.95
N VAL A 60 0.08 4.56 9.91
CA VAL A 60 -1.02 3.93 10.65
C VAL A 60 -1.39 2.61 9.98
N ILE A 61 -1.47 2.60 8.65
CA ILE A 61 -1.71 1.38 7.85
C ILE A 61 -0.62 0.34 8.15
N GLN A 62 0.65 0.76 8.18
CA GLN A 62 1.77 -0.11 8.54
C GLN A 62 1.63 -0.67 9.97
N ALA A 63 1.34 0.19 10.95
CA ALA A 63 1.24 -0.22 12.35
C ALA A 63 0.07 -1.18 12.60
N GLU A 64 -1.08 -1.01 11.93
CA GLU A 64 -2.25 -1.89 12.07
C GLU A 64 -2.08 -3.24 11.36
N LEU A 65 -1.27 -3.30 10.29
CA LEU A 65 -1.10 -4.51 9.49
C LEU A 65 0.15 -5.33 9.86
N ALA A 66 1.12 -4.73 10.57
CA ALA A 66 2.32 -5.40 11.07
C ALA A 66 2.18 -5.92 12.52
N ALA A 67 1.06 -5.62 13.20
CA ALA A 67 0.72 -6.08 14.54
C ALA A 67 -0.08 -7.40 14.51
#